data_AF-A0A1M2VU41-F1
#
_entry.id   AF-A0A1M2VU41-F1
#
_cell.length_a   1.000
_cell.length_b   1.000
_cell.length_c   1.000
_cell.angle_alpha   90.00
_cell.angle_beta   90.00
_cell.angle_gamma   90.00
#
_symmetry.space_group_name_H-M   'P 1'
#
loop_
_entity.id
_entity.type
_entity.pdbx_description
1 polymer ?
#
loop_
_entity_poly.entity_id
_entity_poly.type
_entity_poly.pdbx_seq_one_letter_code
_entity_poly.pdbx_strand_id
1 'polypeptide(L)'
;MLRAGWASVYEQAGAEYGKSGLDEFLRVQSEAQRAKKGIWKCGTRGETPAEYKKRYRDAAASGEPVADIPTTGKGTTAGQNVSEGGWFRRLFRLGSRR
;
A
#
# COMPACT_ATOMS: atom_id res chain seq x y z
N MET A 1 -3.50 -7.50 -16.13
CA MET A 1 -3.42 -6.73 -14.87
C MET A 1 -1.99 -6.64 -14.32
N LEU A 2 -1.27 -7.74 -14.10
CA LEU A 2 0.11 -7.72 -13.56
C LEU A 2 1.10 -6.89 -14.40
N ARG A 3 1.16 -7.09 -15.73
CA ARG A 3 2.02 -6.28 -16.64
C ARG A 3 1.76 -4.77 -16.58
N ALA A 4 0.51 -4.38 -16.27
CA ALA A 4 0.10 -2.99 -16.14
C ALA A 4 0.35 -2.44 -14.72
N GLY A 5 0.81 -3.28 -13.78
CA GLY A 5 1.15 -2.89 -12.42
C GLY A 5 -0.06 -2.67 -11.52
N TRP A 6 -1.23 -3.24 -11.83
CA TRP A 6 -2.45 -3.04 -11.02
C TRP A 6 -2.75 -4.18 -10.05
N ALA A 7 -1.87 -5.18 -9.96
CA ALA A 7 -2.05 -6.35 -9.10
C ALA A 7 -0.74 -6.78 -8.45
N SER A 8 -0.86 -7.48 -7.32
CA SER A 8 0.24 -8.21 -6.66
C SER A 8 -0.03 -9.70 -6.73
N VAL A 9 1.01 -10.51 -6.87
CA VAL A 9 0.90 -11.97 -6.74
C VAL A 9 0.62 -12.31 -5.28
N TYR A 10 -0.28 -13.27 -5.07
CA TYR A 10 -0.60 -13.80 -3.75
C TYR A 10 -0.06 -15.22 -3.65
N GLU A 11 0.79 -15.48 -2.67
CA GLU A 11 1.55 -16.74 -2.54
C GLU A 11 1.01 -17.69 -1.46
N GLN A 12 0.03 -17.26 -0.68
CA GLN A 12 -0.44 -18.03 0.47
C GLN A 12 -1.59 -18.98 0.11
N ALA A 13 -1.77 -19.99 0.97
CA ALA A 13 -2.95 -20.86 1.04
C ALA A 13 -3.19 -21.76 -0.19
N GLY A 14 -2.13 -22.27 -0.82
CA GLY A 14 -2.26 -23.25 -1.91
C GLY A 14 -2.82 -22.67 -3.19
N ALA A 15 -2.53 -21.39 -3.47
CA ALA A 15 -2.96 -20.74 -4.71
C ALA A 15 -2.46 -21.49 -5.95
N GLU A 16 -3.34 -21.72 -6.91
CA GLU A 16 -3.03 -22.39 -8.17
C GLU A 16 -2.72 -21.35 -9.26
N TYR A 17 -1.56 -21.52 -9.92
CA TYR A 17 -1.05 -20.57 -10.93
C TYR A 17 -1.24 -21.05 -12.37
N GLY A 18 -2.00 -22.13 -12.57
CA GLY A 18 -2.26 -22.69 -13.90
C GLY A 18 -0.97 -23.03 -14.67
N LYS A 19 -1.03 -22.97 -16.00
CA LYS A 19 0.07 -23.40 -16.90
C LYS A 19 1.33 -22.55 -16.83
N SER A 20 1.20 -21.26 -16.50
CA SER A 20 2.35 -20.34 -16.47
C SER A 20 3.18 -20.49 -15.19
N GLY A 21 2.59 -21.05 -14.13
CA GLY A 21 3.27 -21.23 -12.85
C GLY A 21 3.51 -19.92 -12.10
N LEU A 22 3.90 -20.05 -10.83
CA LEU A 22 4.18 -18.91 -9.95
C LEU A 22 5.32 -18.04 -10.47
N ASP A 23 6.37 -18.66 -11.00
CA ASP A 23 7.59 -17.98 -11.47
C ASP A 23 7.30 -16.89 -12.52
N GLU A 24 6.49 -17.22 -13.53
CA GLU A 24 6.16 -16.25 -14.59
C GLU A 24 5.36 -15.06 -14.04
N PHE A 25 4.48 -15.30 -13.06
CA PHE A 25 3.73 -14.22 -12.43
C PHE A 25 4.63 -13.30 -11.59
N LEU A 26 5.58 -13.88 -10.84
CA LEU A 26 6.58 -13.12 -10.10
C LEU A 26 7.51 -12.34 -11.03
N ARG A 27 7.93 -12.96 -12.15
CA ARG A 27 8.73 -12.30 -13.19
C ARG A 27 8.01 -11.08 -13.73
N VAL A 28 6.76 -11.22 -14.14
CA VAL A 28 5.94 -10.13 -14.68
C VAL A 28 5.66 -9.05 -13.63
N GLN A 29 5.43 -9.43 -12.37
CA GLN A 29 5.29 -8.48 -11.27
C GLN A 29 6.56 -7.66 -11.07
N SER A 30 7.73 -8.32 -11.08
CA SER A 30 9.03 -7.67 -10.91
C SER A 30 9.31 -6.67 -12.04
N GLU A 31 8.93 -6.99 -13.28
CA GLU A 31 9.01 -6.07 -14.42
C GLU A 31 8.13 -4.84 -14.20
N ALA A 32 6.90 -5.02 -13.72
CA ALA A 32 5.99 -3.91 -13.45
C ALA A 32 6.47 -3.03 -12.28
N GLN A 33 7.07 -3.63 -11.24
CA GLN A 33 7.68 -2.92 -10.11
C GLN A 33 8.87 -2.09 -10.56
N ARG A 34 9.79 -2.69 -11.34
CA ARG A 34 10.97 -1.99 -11.90
C ARG A 34 10.55 -0.84 -12.81
N ALA A 35 9.51 -1.04 -13.61
CA ALA A 35 8.95 -0.01 -14.48
C ALA A 35 8.03 0.99 -13.75
N LYS A 36 7.83 0.85 -12.43
CA LYS A 36 7.00 1.73 -11.59
C LYS A 36 5.59 1.96 -12.16
N LYS A 37 4.97 0.90 -12.68
CA LYS A 37 3.64 0.95 -13.31
C LYS A 37 2.53 0.81 -12.26
N GLY A 38 1.38 1.45 -12.52
CA GLY A 38 0.17 1.29 -11.69
C GLY A 38 0.42 1.61 -10.20
N ILE A 39 0.15 0.63 -9.34
CA ILE A 39 0.32 0.75 -7.87
C ILE A 39 1.78 0.92 -7.45
N TRP A 40 2.73 0.56 -8.32
CA TRP A 40 4.18 0.62 -8.06
C TRP A 40 4.81 1.98 -8.36
N LYS A 41 4.02 2.99 -8.76
CA LYS A 41 4.51 4.33 -9.12
C LYS A 41 5.35 4.97 -8.01
N CYS A 42 4.96 4.76 -6.76
CA CYS A 42 5.63 5.27 -5.57
C CYS A 42 6.72 4.32 -5.02
N GLY A 43 7.06 3.24 -5.74
CA GLY A 43 8.00 2.22 -5.32
C GLY A 43 7.35 1.06 -4.57
N THR A 44 8.18 0.24 -3.92
CA THR A 44 7.79 -1.03 -3.27
C THR A 44 8.02 -1.00 -1.75
N ARG A 45 8.31 0.17 -1.16
CA ARG A 45 8.58 0.30 0.28
C ARG A 45 7.33 0.25 1.17
N GLY A 46 6.15 0.18 0.57
CA GLY A 46 4.88 0.02 1.29
C GLY A 46 4.60 -1.45 1.61
N GLU A 47 3.79 -1.66 2.63
CA GLU A 47 3.28 -2.99 2.96
C GLU A 47 2.44 -3.57 1.82
N THR A 48 2.73 -4.81 1.46
CA THR A 48 1.94 -5.57 0.50
C THR A 48 0.67 -6.16 1.15
N PRO A 49 -0.40 -6.40 0.38
CA PRO A 49 -1.62 -7.03 0.92
C PRO A 49 -1.37 -8.39 1.60
N ALA A 50 -0.36 -9.15 1.14
CA ALA A 50 0.00 -10.43 1.73
C ALA A 50 0.66 -10.27 3.12
N GLU A 51 1.52 -9.27 3.27
CA GLU A 51 2.15 -8.91 4.55
C GLU A 51 1.13 -8.39 5.55
N TYR A 52 0.21 -7.52 5.11
CA TYR A 52 -0.91 -7.04 5.93
C TYR A 52 -1.73 -8.22 6.46
N LYS A 53 -2.17 -9.12 5.57
CA LYS A 53 -2.98 -10.27 5.96
C LYS A 53 -2.22 -11.23 6.89
N LYS A 54 -0.91 -11.39 6.68
CA LYS A 54 -0.04 -12.16 7.57
C LYS A 54 -0.01 -11.57 8.97
N ARG A 55 0.23 -10.26 9.10
CA ARG A 55 0.21 -9.57 10.41
C ARG A 55 -1.12 -9.74 11.14
N TYR A 56 -2.23 -9.61 10.41
CA TYR A 56 -3.56 -9.77 11.01
C TYR A 56 -3.83 -11.20 11.46
N ARG A 57 -3.42 -12.20 10.68
CA ARG A 57 -3.52 -13.60 11.09
C ARG A 57 -2.65 -13.88 12.31
N ASP A 58 -1.42 -13.39 12.30
CA ASP A 58 -0.46 -13.65 13.38
C ASP A 58 -0.93 -12.96 14.68
N ALA A 59 -1.50 -11.75 14.61
CA ALA A 59 -2.14 -11.08 15.74
C ALA A 59 -3.40 -11.81 16.24
N ALA A 60 -4.25 -12.30 15.32
CA ALA A 60 -5.41 -13.12 15.70
C ALA A 60 -5.00 -14.43 16.39
N ALA A 61 -3.84 -14.99 16.06
CA ALA A 61 -3.31 -16.20 16.68
C ALA A 61 -2.65 -15.94 18.03
N SER A 62 -2.00 -14.78 18.23
CA SER A 62 -1.35 -14.42 19.50
C SER A 62 -2.28 -13.78 20.52
N GLY A 63 -3.46 -13.29 20.10
CA GLY A 63 -4.41 -12.59 20.98
C GLY A 63 -3.95 -11.18 21.36
N GLU A 64 -2.84 -10.70 20.80
CA GLU A 64 -2.36 -9.33 20.99
C GLU A 64 -2.99 -8.38 19.95
N PRO A 65 -3.26 -7.12 20.31
CA PRO A 65 -3.79 -6.15 19.36
C PRO A 65 -2.79 -5.95 18.20
N VAL A 66 -3.32 -5.85 16.97
CA VAL A 66 -2.51 -5.69 15.75
C VAL A 66 -1.63 -4.44 15.92
N ALA A 67 -0.32 -4.63 16.03
CA ALA A 67 0.64 -3.53 16.15
C ALA A 67 0.52 -2.58 14.94
N ASP A 68 0.66 -1.28 15.19
CA ASP A 68 0.66 -0.24 14.16
C ASP A 68 1.75 -0.51 13.10
N ILE A 69 1.46 -0.11 11.87
CA ILE A 69 2.26 -0.36 10.65
C ILE A 69 3.76 -0.07 10.92
N PRO A 70 4.69 -0.99 10.62
CA PRO A 70 6.11 -0.70 10.74
C PRO A 70 6.49 0.37 9.70
N THR A 71 6.64 1.62 10.16
CA THR A 71 7.17 2.72 9.36
C THR A 71 8.65 2.46 9.10
N THR A 72 8.97 1.66 8.09
CA THR A 72 10.35 1.54 7.60
C THR A 72 10.63 2.73 6.68
N GLY A 73 10.98 3.85 7.30
CA GLY A 73 11.36 5.07 6.60
C GLY A 73 11.69 6.19 7.58
N LYS A 74 12.87 6.13 8.22
CA LYS A 74 13.51 7.32 8.81
C LYS A 74 13.79 8.33 7.68
N GLY A 75 12.84 9.25 7.46
CA GLY A 75 13.11 10.55 6.88
C GLY A 75 13.24 11.54 8.03
N THR A 76 14.47 11.93 8.35
CA THR A 76 14.76 13.10 9.18
C THR A 76 14.22 14.33 8.47
N THR A 77 13.16 14.94 8.99
CA THR A 77 12.96 16.39 8.88
C THR A 77 12.32 16.90 10.14
N ALA A 78 13.01 17.88 10.71
CA ALA A 78 12.62 18.71 11.83
C ALA A 78 11.18 19.22 11.71
N GLY A 79 10.60 19.51 12.88
CA GLY A 79 9.18 19.79 13.03
C GLY A 79 8.66 20.89 12.12
N GLN A 80 7.35 20.83 11.85
CA GLN A 80 6.51 22.01 11.88
C GLN A 80 5.04 21.61 11.94
N ASN A 81 4.45 22.08 13.02
CA ASN A 81 3.03 22.16 13.31
C ASN A 81 2.39 23.09 12.27
N VAL A 82 1.62 22.57 11.30
CA VAL A 82 0.82 23.43 10.40
C VAL A 82 -0.51 22.77 10.01
N SER A 83 -1.55 23.28 10.66
CA SER A 83 -2.94 23.47 10.21
C SER A 83 -3.76 22.29 9.67
N GLU A 84 -4.51 21.69 10.60
CA GLU A 84 -5.90 21.34 10.33
C GLU A 84 -6.66 22.56 9.77
N GLY A 85 -7.39 22.40 8.66
CA GLY A 85 -8.38 23.40 8.21
C GLY A 85 -8.37 23.82 6.73
N GLY A 86 -7.74 23.06 5.83
CA GLY A 86 -7.61 23.43 4.40
C GLY A 86 -8.82 23.15 3.50
N TRP A 87 -9.77 22.30 3.90
CA TRP A 87 -10.89 21.89 3.03
C TRP A 87 -12.22 22.54 3.40
N PHE A 88 -12.59 22.49 4.68
CA PHE A 88 -13.89 23.01 5.16
C PHE A 88 -14.02 24.54 5.04
N ARG A 89 -12.92 25.29 5.17
CA ARG A 89 -12.94 26.77 5.03
C ARG A 89 -13.22 27.26 3.60
N ARG A 90 -12.98 26.42 2.58
CA ARG A 90 -13.26 26.78 1.18
C ARG A 90 -14.71 26.51 0.76
N LEU A 91 -15.45 25.69 1.50
CA LEU A 91 -16.86 25.43 1.23
C LEU A 91 -17.81 26.47 1.86
N PHE A 92 -17.35 27.23 2.87
CA PHE A 92 -18.18 28.23 3.58
C PHE A 92 -17.86 29.71 3.23
N ARG A 93 -17.01 29.98 2.24
CA ARG A 93 -16.67 31.35 1.79
C ARG A 93 -17.21 31.64 0.38
N LEU A 94 -18.49 31.38 0.17
CA LEU A 94 -19.21 31.81 -1.04
C LEU A 94 -20.64 32.27 -0.72
N GLY A 95 -20.81 33.05 0.35
CA GLY A 95 -22.13 33.49 0.82
C GLY A 95 -22.11 34.77 1.65
N SER A 96 -21.35 35.80 1.26
CA SER A 96 -21.52 37.16 1.81
C SER A 96 -20.99 38.22 0.85
N ARG A 97 -21.76 38.50 -0.21
CA ARG A 97 -21.84 39.83 -0.81
C ARG A 97 -23.33 40.18 -0.92
N ARG A 98 -23.81 40.96 0.04
CA ARG A 98 -24.86 41.96 -0.15
C ARG A 98 -24.37 43.23 0.52
#